data_AF-A0A4Y7K7F4-F1
#
_entry.id   AF-A0A4Y7K7F4-F1
#
_cell.length_a   1.000
_cell.length_b   1.000
_cell.length_c   1.000
_cell.angle_alpha   90.00
_cell.angle_beta   90.00
_cell.angle_gamma   90.00
#
_symmetry.space_group_name_H-M   'P 1'
#
loop_
_entity.id
_entity.type
_entity.pdbx_description
1 polymer ?
#
loop_
_entity_poly.entity_id
_entity_poly.type
_entity_poly.pdbx_seq_one_letter_code
_entity_poly.pdbx_strand_id
1 'polypeptide(L)'
;MEKQTFIIEAKEAESMAKDLGFETVVQLLPSLVKSAQKLARPPISKFHVGAVGLGSDGRVYFGGNLEFPYLPLHHSVHAEQFLITNANINGEKPVWISHIAVSATPCGHCRQFMQEIRRGTDIKIMIIPADYNGIQDSDLCFNPLSSMLSHPFGPPDLLEKDHPLLLEAHNNCLVLVDSVKRNGILNGMQGEDEEVWIQLKNCALEAANKCHAPYSGCPSGVALMDSAGKVYKGSYTESAAYNPSLGPVQSALIAYVSGGSGGGGYEKIVAGVLVEKKGAVIRQESTAKLLLEAISPKCDFRVFHCDSSMN
;
A
#
# COMPACT_ATOMS: atom_id res chain seq x y z
N MET A 1 -7.63 21.00 -12.41
CA MET A 1 -7.85 19.65 -11.86
C MET A 1 -7.98 19.81 -10.35
N GLU A 2 -9.11 19.42 -9.76
CA GLU A 2 -9.26 19.44 -8.29
C GLU A 2 -8.17 18.56 -7.64
N LYS A 3 -7.63 19.01 -6.50
CA LYS A 3 -6.62 18.25 -5.75
C LYS A 3 -7.28 16.97 -5.22
N GLN A 4 -6.82 15.81 -5.70
CA GLN A 4 -7.28 14.52 -5.19
C GLN A 4 -6.84 14.35 -3.73
N THR A 5 -7.77 13.97 -2.86
CA THR A 5 -7.52 13.78 -1.42
C THR A 5 -7.47 12.29 -1.13
N PHE A 6 -6.37 11.84 -0.53
CA PHE A 6 -6.16 10.43 -0.16
C PHE A 6 -6.16 10.20 1.35
N ILE A 7 -6.04 11.29 2.12
CA ILE A 7 -6.02 11.30 3.58
C ILE A 7 -6.75 12.58 4.02
N ILE A 8 -7.64 12.45 4.98
CA ILE A 8 -8.20 13.60 5.73
C ILE A 8 -7.62 13.53 7.13
N GLU A 9 -7.04 14.65 7.58
CA GLU A 9 -6.44 14.76 8.90
C GLU A 9 -7.52 14.66 10.00
N ALA A 10 -7.16 14.17 11.18
CA ALA A 10 -8.13 13.86 12.24
C ALA A 10 -9.02 15.06 12.61
N LYS A 11 -8.43 16.23 12.80
CA LYS A 11 -9.16 17.48 13.09
C LYS A 11 -10.07 17.93 11.95
N GLU A 12 -9.63 17.71 10.71
CA GLU A 12 -10.42 18.04 9.52
C GLU A 12 -11.61 17.08 9.40
N ALA A 13 -11.40 15.79 9.64
CA ALA A 13 -12.46 14.79 9.64
C ALA A 13 -13.53 15.06 10.72
N GLU A 14 -13.11 15.45 11.92
CA GLU A 14 -14.01 15.88 13.00
C GLU A 14 -14.81 17.14 12.62
N SER A 15 -14.15 18.15 12.03
CA SER A 15 -14.84 19.35 11.55
C SER A 15 -15.86 19.03 10.46
N MET A 16 -15.47 18.23 9.46
CA MET A 16 -16.36 17.81 8.37
C MET A 16 -17.56 17.02 8.89
N ALA A 17 -17.35 16.13 9.85
CA ALA A 17 -18.45 15.39 10.48
C ALA A 17 -19.45 16.35 11.13
N LYS A 18 -18.95 17.31 11.92
CA LYS A 18 -19.77 18.31 12.60
C LYS A 18 -20.52 19.22 11.64
N ASP A 19 -19.87 19.70 10.58
CA ASP A 19 -20.46 20.60 9.59
C ASP A 19 -21.60 19.92 8.82
N LEU A 20 -21.53 18.60 8.65
CA LEU A 20 -22.57 17.78 8.04
C LEU A 20 -23.61 17.26 9.07
N GLY A 21 -23.49 17.63 10.35
CA GLY A 21 -24.44 17.25 11.39
C GLY A 21 -24.28 15.81 11.92
N PHE A 22 -23.14 15.16 11.67
CA PHE A 22 -22.82 13.85 12.22
C PHE A 22 -22.24 13.95 13.64
N GLU A 23 -22.55 12.98 14.50
CA GLU A 23 -22.01 12.91 15.87
C GLU A 23 -20.57 12.36 15.88
N THR A 24 -20.22 11.53 14.90
CA THR A 24 -18.91 10.87 14.83
C THR A 24 -18.36 10.82 13.40
N VAL A 25 -17.04 10.70 13.29
CA VAL A 25 -16.35 10.50 11.99
C VAL A 25 -16.77 9.17 11.32
N VAL A 26 -17.20 8.17 12.08
CA VAL A 26 -17.70 6.90 11.52
C VAL A 26 -18.92 7.13 10.61
N GLN A 27 -19.81 8.05 11.00
CA GLN A 27 -20.99 8.40 10.20
C GLN A 27 -20.63 9.23 8.96
N LEU A 28 -19.45 9.86 8.93
CA LEU A 28 -18.94 10.58 7.76
C LEU A 28 -18.48 9.62 6.65
N LEU A 29 -17.91 8.44 6.98
CA LEU A 29 -17.24 7.57 6.00
C LEU A 29 -18.10 7.24 4.75
N PRO A 30 -19.40 6.89 4.86
CA PRO A 30 -20.24 6.56 3.71
C PRO A 30 -20.35 7.69 2.69
N SER A 31 -20.38 8.95 3.14
CA SER A 31 -20.52 10.11 2.24
C SER A 31 -19.26 10.36 1.41
N LEU A 32 -18.11 9.83 1.86
CA LEU A 32 -16.81 9.98 1.21
C LEU A 32 -16.54 8.92 0.13
N VAL A 33 -17.29 7.82 0.10
CA VAL A 33 -17.03 6.67 -0.80
C VAL A 33 -17.10 7.06 -2.28
N LYS A 34 -18.06 7.92 -2.67
CA LYS A 34 -18.16 8.43 -4.06
C LYS A 34 -16.91 9.24 -4.46
N SER A 35 -16.30 9.97 -3.52
CA SER A 35 -15.04 10.67 -3.77
C SER A 35 -13.88 9.69 -3.92
N ALA A 36 -13.84 8.61 -3.13
CA ALA A 36 -12.84 7.55 -3.27
C ALA A 36 -12.92 6.82 -4.62
N GLN A 37 -14.12 6.59 -5.17
CA GLN A 37 -14.28 5.97 -6.50
C GLN A 37 -13.60 6.77 -7.63
N LYS A 38 -13.53 8.10 -7.49
CA LYS A 38 -12.83 8.98 -8.46
C LYS A 38 -11.31 8.79 -8.45
N LEU A 39 -10.76 8.13 -7.44
CA LEU A 39 -9.33 7.85 -7.31
C LEU A 39 -8.92 6.55 -8.04
N ALA A 40 -9.90 5.69 -8.34
CA ALA A 40 -9.68 4.44 -9.05
C ALA A 40 -9.14 4.65 -10.47
N ARG A 41 -8.33 3.69 -10.92
CA ARG A 41 -7.76 3.62 -12.27
C ARG A 41 -8.03 2.23 -12.86
N PRO A 42 -9.25 1.95 -13.34
CA PRO A 42 -9.61 0.65 -13.88
C PRO A 42 -9.72 0.64 -15.43
N PRO A 43 -8.62 0.79 -16.19
CA PRO A 43 -8.69 0.79 -17.65
C PRO A 43 -9.21 -0.53 -18.25
N ILE A 44 -9.23 -1.64 -17.52
CA ILE A 44 -9.69 -2.96 -18.01
C ILE A 44 -11.18 -3.11 -17.75
N SER A 45 -11.61 -3.08 -16.49
CA SER A 45 -13.00 -3.35 -16.09
C SER A 45 -13.93 -2.16 -16.28
N LYS A 46 -13.39 -0.94 -16.28
CA LYS A 46 -14.15 0.31 -16.14
C LYS A 46 -15.00 0.38 -14.86
N PHE A 47 -14.74 -0.50 -13.90
CA PHE A 47 -15.48 -0.60 -12.65
C PHE A 47 -14.72 0.13 -11.53
N HIS A 48 -15.22 1.31 -11.17
CA HIS A 48 -14.60 2.17 -10.18
C HIS A 48 -15.02 1.77 -8.77
N VAL A 49 -14.08 1.18 -8.02
CA VAL A 49 -14.27 0.82 -6.61
C VAL A 49 -13.52 1.82 -5.74
N GLY A 50 -14.24 2.40 -4.78
CA GLY A 50 -13.69 3.26 -3.73
C GLY A 50 -13.87 2.63 -2.36
N ALA A 51 -12.87 2.79 -1.51
CA ALA A 51 -12.90 2.41 -0.10
C ALA A 51 -12.43 3.60 0.76
N VAL A 52 -13.05 3.78 1.92
CA VAL A 52 -12.71 4.82 2.90
C VAL A 52 -12.66 4.19 4.28
N GLY A 53 -11.60 4.44 5.04
CA GLY A 53 -11.37 3.77 6.32
C GLY A 53 -10.90 4.70 7.41
N LEU A 54 -11.34 4.43 8.64
CA LEU A 54 -10.97 5.19 9.83
C LEU A 54 -9.82 4.53 10.58
N GLY A 55 -8.69 5.22 10.64
CA GLY A 55 -7.53 4.84 11.45
C GLY A 55 -7.71 5.17 12.93
N SER A 56 -6.94 4.49 13.76
CA SER A 56 -6.85 4.70 15.21
C SER A 56 -6.29 6.06 15.63
N ASP A 57 -5.59 6.72 14.72
CA ASP A 57 -5.08 8.08 14.86
C ASP A 57 -6.13 9.15 14.50
N GLY A 58 -7.37 8.73 14.22
CA GLY A 58 -8.48 9.62 13.84
C GLY A 58 -8.47 10.06 12.38
N ARG A 59 -7.43 9.70 11.60
CA ARG A 59 -7.34 10.06 10.18
C ARG A 59 -8.22 9.15 9.33
N VAL A 60 -8.72 9.70 8.22
CA VAL A 60 -9.52 8.96 7.24
C VAL A 60 -8.67 8.69 6.00
N TYR A 61 -8.51 7.42 5.67
CA TYR A 61 -7.71 6.95 4.54
C TYR A 61 -8.58 6.50 3.38
N PHE A 62 -8.18 6.87 2.17
CA PHE A 62 -8.89 6.53 0.95
C PHE A 62 -8.13 5.45 0.17
N GLY A 63 -8.88 4.67 -0.60
CA GLY A 63 -8.33 3.75 -1.59
C GLY A 63 -9.23 3.62 -2.82
N GLY A 64 -8.59 3.38 -3.96
CA GLY A 64 -9.26 3.10 -5.23
C GLY A 64 -8.55 1.96 -5.95
N ASN A 65 -9.28 1.13 -6.69
CA ASN A 65 -8.67 0.01 -7.42
C ASN A 65 -7.76 0.50 -8.55
N LEU A 66 -6.65 -0.19 -8.76
CA LEU A 66 -5.68 0.05 -9.83
C LEU A 66 -5.59 -1.20 -10.71
N GLU A 67 -5.72 -1.02 -12.03
CA GLU A 67 -5.55 -2.10 -13.00
C GLU A 67 -4.46 -1.72 -14.01
N PHE A 68 -3.67 -2.73 -14.40
CA PHE A 68 -2.52 -2.54 -15.26
C PHE A 68 -2.72 -3.33 -16.55
N PRO A 69 -3.05 -2.66 -17.68
CA PRO A 69 -3.14 -3.31 -18.98
C PRO A 69 -1.85 -4.05 -19.32
N TYR A 70 -1.97 -5.13 -20.11
CA TYR A 70 -0.85 -5.97 -20.58
C TYR A 70 -0.15 -6.82 -19.52
N LEU A 71 -0.62 -6.78 -18.26
CA LEU A 71 -0.15 -7.64 -17.19
C LEU A 71 -1.21 -8.68 -16.80
N PRO A 72 -0.79 -9.84 -16.26
CA PRO A 72 -1.73 -10.77 -15.61
C PRO A 72 -2.54 -10.09 -14.51
N LEU A 73 -3.80 -10.50 -14.33
CA LEU A 73 -4.76 -9.85 -13.42
C LEU A 73 -4.28 -9.78 -11.97
N HIS A 74 -3.43 -10.70 -11.53
CA HIS A 74 -2.86 -10.73 -10.18
C HIS A 74 -1.91 -9.55 -9.88
N HIS A 75 -1.58 -8.71 -10.87
CA HIS A 75 -0.87 -7.45 -10.63
C HIS A 75 -1.78 -6.33 -10.13
N SER A 76 -3.10 -6.45 -10.31
CA SER A 76 -4.06 -5.42 -9.94
C SER A 76 -4.09 -5.16 -8.43
N VAL A 77 -4.43 -3.94 -8.05
CA VAL A 77 -4.59 -3.53 -6.64
C VAL A 77 -6.06 -3.26 -6.39
N HIS A 78 -6.62 -3.88 -5.36
CA HIS A 78 -8.02 -3.63 -4.97
C HIS A 78 -8.12 -2.39 -4.08
N ALA A 79 -9.30 -1.76 -4.01
CA ALA A 79 -9.48 -0.52 -3.25
C ALA A 79 -9.16 -0.69 -1.75
N GLU A 80 -9.47 -1.87 -1.19
CA GLU A 80 -9.19 -2.24 0.20
C GLU A 80 -7.69 -2.42 0.44
N GLN A 81 -6.98 -3.10 -0.48
CA GLN A 81 -5.51 -3.20 -0.42
C GLN A 81 -4.86 -1.83 -0.52
N PHE A 82 -5.36 -0.97 -1.43
CA PHE A 82 -4.90 0.41 -1.56
C PHE A 82 -5.06 1.14 -0.22
N LEU A 83 -6.27 1.14 0.36
CA LEU A 83 -6.58 1.85 1.60
C LEU A 83 -5.66 1.42 2.75
N ILE A 84 -5.52 0.12 2.97
CA ILE A 84 -4.70 -0.44 4.06
C ILE A 84 -3.23 -0.07 3.85
N THR A 85 -2.75 -0.18 2.62
CA THR A 85 -1.36 0.18 2.28
C THR A 85 -1.13 1.69 2.40
N ASN A 86 -2.10 2.51 2.00
CA ASN A 86 -2.06 3.96 2.16
C ASN A 86 -2.00 4.36 3.65
N ALA A 87 -2.76 3.67 4.50
CA ALA A 87 -2.67 3.83 5.96
C ALA A 87 -1.30 3.41 6.50
N ASN A 88 -0.74 2.29 6.03
CA ASN A 88 0.59 1.84 6.45
C ASN A 88 1.71 2.82 6.05
N ILE A 89 1.65 3.35 4.82
CA ILE A 89 2.66 4.28 4.28
C ILE A 89 2.64 5.63 5.02
N ASN A 90 1.44 6.13 5.35
CA ASN A 90 1.26 7.49 5.87
C ASN A 90 0.95 7.52 7.38
N GLY A 91 0.89 6.36 8.04
CA GLY A 91 0.83 6.20 9.49
C GLY A 91 2.02 6.87 10.17
N GLU A 92 1.79 7.78 11.13
CA GLU A 92 2.91 8.33 11.92
C GLU A 92 3.45 7.30 12.92
N LYS A 93 2.58 6.38 13.33
CA LYS A 93 2.82 5.23 14.22
C LYS A 93 2.04 4.04 13.67
N PRO A 94 2.24 2.81 14.16
CA PRO A 94 1.33 1.71 13.89
C PRO A 94 -0.14 2.13 14.03
N VAL A 95 -0.90 2.02 12.94
CA VAL A 95 -2.32 2.41 12.88
C VAL A 95 -3.15 1.13 12.76
N TRP A 96 -4.26 1.05 13.49
CA TRP A 96 -5.28 0.02 13.21
C TRP A 96 -6.49 0.64 12.52
N ILE A 97 -7.03 -0.07 11.53
CA ILE A 97 -8.26 0.33 10.83
C ILE A 97 -9.45 -0.28 11.56
N SER A 98 -10.39 0.55 11.98
CA SER A 98 -11.57 0.10 12.76
C SER A 98 -12.81 -0.09 11.90
N HIS A 99 -13.00 0.79 10.92
CA HIS A 99 -14.18 0.84 10.05
C HIS A 99 -13.74 1.07 8.61
N ILE A 100 -14.42 0.41 7.66
CA ILE A 100 -14.25 0.60 6.22
C ILE A 100 -15.64 0.74 5.58
N ALA A 101 -15.88 1.85 4.88
CA ALA A 101 -17.00 2.01 3.97
C ALA A 101 -16.50 1.77 2.53
N VAL A 102 -17.21 0.95 1.75
CA VAL A 102 -16.75 0.51 0.43
C VAL A 102 -17.90 0.50 -0.58
N SER A 103 -17.63 0.91 -1.82
CA SER A 103 -18.63 1.01 -2.90
C SER A 103 -19.15 -0.34 -3.44
N ALA A 104 -18.50 -1.45 -3.09
CA ALA A 104 -18.86 -2.79 -3.53
C ALA A 104 -18.48 -3.80 -2.45
N THR A 105 -19.18 -4.93 -2.39
CA THR A 105 -18.88 -5.99 -1.42
C THR A 105 -17.43 -6.47 -1.59
N PRO A 106 -16.59 -6.45 -0.54
CA PRO A 106 -15.23 -6.94 -0.63
C PRO A 106 -15.18 -8.38 -1.12
N CYS A 107 -14.32 -8.68 -2.09
CA CYS A 107 -14.15 -10.03 -2.60
C CYS A 107 -13.36 -10.91 -1.60
N GLY A 108 -13.35 -12.23 -1.81
CA GLY A 108 -12.63 -13.16 -0.94
C GLY A 108 -11.15 -12.82 -0.77
N HIS A 109 -10.48 -12.35 -1.83
CA HIS A 109 -9.09 -11.89 -1.81
C HIS A 109 -8.87 -10.75 -0.80
N CYS A 110 -9.73 -9.73 -0.81
CA CYS A 110 -9.63 -8.60 0.12
C CYS A 110 -10.01 -8.98 1.55
N ARG A 111 -11.04 -9.83 1.72
CA ARG A 111 -11.42 -10.37 3.04
C ARG A 111 -10.25 -11.13 3.67
N GLN A 112 -9.52 -11.89 2.85
CA GLN A 112 -8.35 -12.64 3.28
C GLN A 112 -7.14 -11.73 3.55
N PHE A 113 -6.89 -10.73 2.70
CA PHE A 113 -5.83 -9.74 2.94
C PHE A 113 -6.01 -8.99 4.26
N MET A 114 -7.24 -8.65 4.62
CA MET A 114 -7.56 -7.99 5.89
C MET A 114 -7.27 -8.86 7.13
N GLN A 115 -7.12 -10.18 6.99
CA GLN A 115 -6.70 -11.06 8.10
C GLN A 115 -5.25 -10.81 8.54
N GLU A 116 -4.44 -10.17 7.69
CA GLU A 116 -3.06 -9.76 8.03
C GLU A 116 -3.00 -8.58 8.99
N ILE A 117 -4.15 -8.03 9.41
CA ILE A 117 -4.22 -6.93 10.37
C ILE A 117 -4.54 -7.50 11.75
N ARG A 118 -3.90 -6.96 12.79
CA ARG A 118 -4.24 -7.26 14.19
C ARG A 118 -5.73 -6.99 14.42
N ARG A 119 -6.47 -8.03 14.85
CA ARG A 119 -7.94 -8.00 14.99
C ARG A 119 -8.67 -7.72 13.67
N GLY A 120 -8.13 -8.18 12.54
CA GLY A 120 -8.72 -8.02 11.21
C GLY A 120 -10.16 -8.52 11.12
N THR A 121 -10.50 -9.58 11.84
CA THR A 121 -11.87 -10.12 11.96
C THR A 121 -12.90 -9.14 12.53
N ASP A 122 -12.45 -8.18 13.33
CA ASP A 122 -13.29 -7.21 14.04
C ASP A 122 -13.50 -5.93 13.21
N ILE A 123 -12.79 -5.76 12.09
CA ILE A 123 -12.94 -4.59 11.20
C ILE A 123 -14.39 -4.51 10.76
N LYS A 124 -15.03 -3.38 11.02
CA LYS A 124 -16.42 -3.16 10.65
C LYS A 124 -16.52 -2.64 9.21
N ILE A 125 -17.29 -3.31 8.38
CA ILE A 125 -17.44 -3.02 6.96
C ILE A 125 -18.88 -2.59 6.68
N MET A 126 -19.03 -1.47 5.99
CA MET A 126 -20.30 -1.02 5.42
C MET A 126 -20.18 -0.98 3.90
N ILE A 127 -21.13 -1.61 3.22
CA ILE A 127 -21.19 -1.63 1.76
C ILE A 127 -22.15 -0.53 1.32
N ILE A 128 -21.66 0.38 0.49
CA ILE A 128 -22.40 1.56 0.02
C ILE A 128 -23.01 1.27 -1.35
N PRO A 129 -24.34 1.27 -1.48
CA PRO A 129 -25.02 1.12 -2.77
C PRO A 129 -24.64 2.21 -3.76
N ALA A 130 -24.69 1.90 -5.06
CA ALA A 130 -24.32 2.85 -6.12
C ALA A 130 -25.21 4.11 -6.12
N ASP A 131 -26.48 3.96 -5.75
CA ASP A 131 -27.50 5.00 -5.65
C ASP A 131 -27.54 5.70 -4.27
N TYR A 132 -26.58 5.42 -3.39
CA TYR A 132 -26.51 6.04 -2.07
C TYR A 132 -26.39 7.57 -2.18
N ASN A 133 -27.42 8.29 -1.74
CA ASN A 133 -27.50 9.74 -1.83
C ASN A 133 -27.17 10.47 -0.51
N GLY A 134 -26.54 9.78 0.45
CA GLY A 134 -26.15 10.37 1.73
C GLY A 134 -27.28 10.47 2.76
N ILE A 135 -28.46 9.92 2.46
CA ILE A 135 -29.57 9.81 3.41
C ILE A 135 -29.38 8.52 4.21
N GLN A 136 -29.59 8.59 5.53
CA GLN A 136 -29.60 7.42 6.41
C GLN A 136 -30.67 6.44 5.92
N ASP A 137 -30.23 5.43 5.20
CA ASP A 137 -31.00 4.21 4.99
C ASP A 137 -30.88 3.37 6.26
N SER A 138 -32.00 3.00 6.86
CA SER A 138 -32.05 2.20 8.08
C SER A 138 -31.36 0.85 7.93
N ASP A 139 -31.17 0.38 6.69
CA ASP A 139 -30.59 -0.92 6.40
C ASP A 139 -29.06 -0.87 6.26
N LEU A 140 -28.45 0.32 6.16
CA LEU A 140 -27.01 0.48 6.10
C LEU A 140 -26.39 0.36 7.48
N CYS A 141 -25.72 -0.77 7.72
CA CYS A 141 -25.04 -1.06 8.96
C CYS A 141 -23.59 -1.53 8.74
N PHE A 142 -22.77 -1.23 9.74
CA PHE A 142 -21.40 -1.70 9.84
C PHE A 142 -21.38 -3.11 10.41
N ASN A 143 -20.99 -4.09 9.60
CA ASN A 143 -20.91 -5.50 9.99
C ASN A 143 -19.45 -5.92 10.16
N PRO A 144 -19.11 -6.72 11.18
CA PRO A 144 -17.73 -7.19 11.36
C PRO A 144 -17.31 -8.08 10.18
N LEU A 145 -16.04 -8.05 9.79
CA LEU A 145 -15.49 -8.87 8.71
C LEU A 145 -15.76 -10.37 8.93
N SER A 146 -15.82 -10.83 10.18
CA SER A 146 -16.18 -12.20 10.55
C SER A 146 -17.56 -12.65 10.04
N SER A 147 -18.50 -11.71 9.79
CA SER A 147 -19.78 -12.02 9.15
C SER A 147 -19.67 -12.32 7.65
N MET A 148 -18.60 -11.83 7.01
CA MET A 148 -18.33 -12.01 5.57
C MET A 148 -17.28 -13.08 5.29
N LEU A 149 -16.48 -13.46 6.29
CA LEU A 149 -15.49 -14.53 6.22
C LEU A 149 -15.53 -15.34 7.52
N SER A 150 -16.41 -16.34 7.57
CA SER A 150 -16.55 -17.24 8.72
C SER A 150 -15.37 -18.20 8.82
N HIS A 151 -14.84 -18.40 10.02
CA HIS A 151 -13.72 -19.33 10.29
C HIS A 151 -12.52 -19.06 9.37
N PRO A 152 -11.98 -17.84 9.35
CA PRO A 152 -10.91 -17.48 8.43
C PRO A 152 -9.65 -18.29 8.72
N PHE A 153 -8.96 -18.66 7.65
CA PHE A 153 -7.53 -18.99 7.73
C PHE A 153 -6.74 -17.67 7.84
N GLY A 154 -5.66 -17.63 8.60
CA GLY A 154 -4.88 -16.40 8.76
C GLY A 154 -3.60 -16.56 9.59
N PRO A 155 -2.99 -15.43 10.02
CA PRO A 155 -1.75 -15.46 10.78
C PRO A 155 -1.75 -16.37 12.01
N PRO A 156 -2.82 -16.46 12.84
CA PRO A 156 -2.83 -17.36 14.01
C PRO A 156 -2.67 -18.85 13.68
N ASP A 157 -2.90 -19.26 12.43
CA ASP A 157 -2.73 -20.66 12.00
C ASP A 157 -1.27 -20.98 11.65
N LEU A 158 -0.45 -19.97 11.36
CA LEU A 158 0.92 -20.12 10.86
C LEU A 158 1.99 -19.47 11.75
N LEU A 159 1.62 -18.45 12.53
CA LEU A 159 2.53 -17.60 13.30
C LEU A 159 2.23 -17.69 14.79
N GLU A 160 3.24 -17.36 15.61
CA GLU A 160 3.06 -17.18 17.03
C GLU A 160 2.14 -15.98 17.33
N LYS A 161 1.41 -16.05 18.45
CA LYS A 161 0.38 -15.08 18.83
C LYS A 161 0.89 -13.63 18.85
N ASP A 162 2.12 -13.44 19.30
CA ASP A 162 2.73 -12.12 19.54
C ASP A 162 3.56 -11.64 18.33
N HIS A 163 3.55 -12.37 17.21
CA HIS A 163 4.25 -11.96 16.00
C HIS A 163 3.65 -10.66 15.43
N PRO A 164 4.46 -9.64 15.08
CA PRO A 164 3.96 -8.40 14.50
C PRO A 164 3.22 -8.63 13.17
N LEU A 165 2.08 -7.97 12.98
CA LEU A 165 1.26 -8.04 11.77
C LEU A 165 1.37 -6.80 10.89
N LEU A 166 0.69 -6.79 9.73
CA LEU A 166 0.91 -5.85 8.64
C LEU A 166 1.04 -4.37 9.04
N LEU A 167 0.16 -3.88 9.92
CA LEU A 167 0.15 -2.47 10.34
C LEU A 167 0.92 -2.20 11.64
N GLU A 168 1.59 -3.21 12.19
CA GLU A 168 2.46 -3.10 13.36
C GLU A 168 3.90 -2.78 12.92
N ALA A 169 4.77 -2.44 13.87
CA ALA A 169 6.14 -2.04 13.53
C ALA A 169 6.99 -3.24 13.11
N HIS A 170 7.72 -3.11 12.00
CA HIS A 170 8.64 -4.12 11.47
C HIS A 170 10.05 -3.57 11.34
N ASN A 171 11.04 -4.42 11.62
CA ASN A 171 12.42 -4.21 11.24
C ASN A 171 13.08 -5.55 10.91
N ASN A 172 13.31 -5.81 9.63
CA ASN A 172 13.94 -7.04 9.14
C ASN A 172 15.47 -7.06 9.30
N CYS A 173 16.07 -6.01 9.89
CA CYS A 173 17.51 -5.89 10.19
C CYS A 173 18.41 -6.18 8.97
N LEU A 174 18.01 -5.70 7.80
CA LEU A 174 18.71 -5.86 6.55
C LEU A 174 19.77 -4.77 6.37
N VAL A 175 20.93 -5.18 5.89
CA VAL A 175 22.03 -4.33 5.50
C VAL A 175 22.38 -4.59 4.03
N LEU A 176 22.81 -3.55 3.32
CA LEU A 176 23.28 -3.73 1.95
C LEU A 176 24.59 -4.49 1.96
N VAL A 177 24.72 -5.45 1.04
CA VAL A 177 26.00 -6.12 0.83
C VAL A 177 26.86 -5.16 0.03
N ASP A 178 27.80 -4.48 0.70
CA ASP A 178 28.75 -3.60 0.00
C ASP A 178 29.47 -4.39 -1.08
N SER A 179 29.22 -4.04 -2.34
CA SER A 179 30.13 -4.38 -3.43
C SER A 179 31.38 -3.51 -3.27
N VAL A 180 32.31 -3.98 -2.45
CA VAL A 180 33.74 -3.61 -2.38
C VAL A 180 34.08 -2.28 -1.68
N LYS A 181 34.97 -2.38 -0.68
CA LYS A 181 35.78 -1.29 -0.13
C LYS A 181 36.34 -0.43 -1.26
N ARG A 182 35.96 0.85 -1.35
CA ARG A 182 36.68 1.85 -2.17
C ARG A 182 38.05 2.14 -1.54
N ASN A 183 39.01 1.22 -1.74
CA ASN A 183 40.43 1.58 -1.73
C ASN A 183 40.73 2.21 -3.08
N GLY A 184 40.72 3.54 -3.17
CA GLY A 184 41.13 4.22 -4.39
C GLY A 184 40.63 5.65 -4.44
N ILE A 185 41.53 6.57 -4.14
CA ILE A 185 41.43 7.99 -4.50
C ILE A 185 41.13 8.06 -6.01
N LEU A 186 39.99 8.64 -6.39
CA LEU A 186 39.76 9.10 -7.75
C LEU A 186 39.10 10.47 -7.71
N ASN A 187 39.83 11.41 -8.31
CA ASN A 187 39.45 12.78 -8.60
C ASN A 187 38.37 12.82 -9.70
N GLY A 188 37.41 13.74 -9.54
CA GLY A 188 36.71 14.39 -10.65
C GLY A 188 35.45 13.69 -11.15
N MET A 189 34.32 14.38 -11.02
CA MET A 189 32.96 14.05 -11.52
C MET A 189 32.11 13.11 -10.65
N GLN A 190 31.99 13.38 -9.34
CA GLN A 190 30.85 12.86 -8.55
C GLN A 190 29.64 13.77 -8.81
N GLY A 191 28.89 13.45 -9.87
CA GLY A 191 27.73 14.23 -10.32
C GLY A 191 26.43 13.87 -9.57
N GLU A 192 25.44 14.75 -9.69
CA GLU A 192 24.07 14.63 -9.12
C GLU A 192 23.44 13.23 -9.34
N ASP A 193 23.80 12.55 -10.43
CA ASP A 193 23.35 11.19 -10.75
C ASP A 193 23.72 10.15 -9.68
N GLU A 194 24.93 10.20 -9.07
CA GLU A 194 25.33 9.21 -8.07
C GLU A 194 24.53 9.37 -6.76
N GLU A 195 24.19 10.60 -6.39
CA GLU A 195 23.43 10.93 -5.18
C GLU A 195 21.98 10.42 -5.27
N VAL A 196 21.35 10.58 -6.44
CA VAL A 196 20.00 10.05 -6.72
C VAL A 196 19.93 8.54 -6.50
N TRP A 197 20.90 7.79 -7.02
CA TRP A 197 20.93 6.33 -6.86
C TRP A 197 21.19 5.89 -5.42
N ILE A 198 22.02 6.63 -4.68
CA ILE A 198 22.24 6.39 -3.26
C ILE A 198 20.94 6.61 -2.48
N GLN A 199 20.22 7.71 -2.75
CA GLN A 199 18.93 8.00 -2.12
C GLN A 199 17.91 6.90 -2.40
N LEU A 200 17.69 6.53 -3.66
CA LEU A 200 16.73 5.48 -4.04
C LEU A 200 17.06 4.13 -3.40
N LYS A 201 18.34 3.74 -3.41
CA LYS A 201 18.80 2.50 -2.78
C LYS A 201 18.52 2.49 -1.27
N ASN A 202 18.80 3.59 -0.57
CA ASN A 202 18.53 3.70 0.86
C ASN A 202 17.03 3.68 1.15
N CYS A 203 16.21 4.36 0.35
CA CYS A 203 14.75 4.32 0.48
C CYS A 203 14.17 2.93 0.23
N ALA A 204 14.69 2.19 -0.75
CA ALA A 204 14.26 0.82 -1.03
C ALA A 204 14.67 -0.15 0.10
N LEU A 205 15.87 0.00 0.67
CA LEU A 205 16.31 -0.75 1.83
C LEU A 205 15.44 -0.45 3.06
N GLU A 206 15.10 0.81 3.31
CA GLU A 206 14.20 1.20 4.40
C GLU A 206 12.82 0.53 4.23
N ALA A 207 12.29 0.49 3.01
CA ALA A 207 11.03 -0.19 2.70
C ALA A 207 11.13 -1.71 2.92
N ALA A 208 12.24 -2.33 2.51
CA ALA A 208 12.51 -3.75 2.75
C ALA A 208 12.63 -4.07 4.24
N ASN A 209 13.25 -3.17 5.02
CA ASN A 209 13.33 -3.33 6.47
C ASN A 209 11.96 -3.25 7.15
N LYS A 210 11.05 -2.43 6.64
CA LYS A 210 9.70 -2.27 7.18
C LYS A 210 8.65 -3.25 6.63
N CYS A 211 9.02 -4.16 5.75
CA CYS A 211 8.04 -5.02 5.08
C CYS A 211 7.52 -6.15 5.98
N HIS A 212 6.27 -6.57 5.74
CA HIS A 212 5.64 -7.71 6.38
C HIS A 212 5.86 -8.96 5.52
N ALA A 213 6.86 -9.78 5.86
CA ALA A 213 7.19 -11.01 5.12
C ALA A 213 7.49 -12.22 6.03
N PRO A 214 6.57 -12.56 6.96
CA PRO A 214 6.85 -13.56 7.98
C PRO A 214 6.79 -15.01 7.49
N TYR A 215 6.16 -15.27 6.33
CA TYR A 215 5.90 -16.63 5.87
C TYR A 215 7.04 -17.15 5.02
N SER A 216 7.55 -16.34 4.07
CA SER A 216 8.67 -16.75 3.21
C SER A 216 10.04 -16.35 3.74
N GLY A 217 10.11 -15.38 4.67
CA GLY A 217 11.37 -14.78 5.10
C GLY A 217 12.13 -14.06 3.97
N CYS A 218 11.41 -13.59 2.94
CA CYS A 218 11.95 -12.92 1.75
C CYS A 218 11.57 -11.42 1.72
N PRO A 219 12.14 -10.61 2.62
CA PRO A 219 11.81 -9.19 2.67
C PRO A 219 12.32 -8.46 1.43
N SER A 220 11.50 -7.52 0.96
CA SER A 220 11.82 -6.70 -0.22
C SER A 220 11.10 -5.36 -0.17
N GLY A 221 11.71 -4.37 -0.83
CA GLY A 221 11.24 -3.00 -0.87
C GLY A 221 11.63 -2.29 -2.15
N VAL A 222 10.77 -1.40 -2.60
CA VAL A 222 10.95 -0.62 -3.83
C VAL A 222 10.92 0.87 -3.50
N ALA A 223 11.78 1.63 -4.18
CA ALA A 223 11.70 3.08 -4.25
C ALA A 223 11.54 3.50 -5.71
N LEU A 224 10.59 4.39 -6.00
CA LEU A 224 10.36 4.97 -7.33
C LEU A 224 10.57 6.49 -7.26
N MET A 225 11.14 7.08 -8.30
CA MET A 225 11.31 8.53 -8.44
C MET A 225 10.51 9.03 -9.64
N ASP A 226 9.77 10.12 -9.45
CA ASP A 226 9.11 10.82 -10.56
C ASP A 226 10.01 11.85 -11.24
N SER A 227 9.57 12.38 -12.38
CA SER A 227 10.30 13.39 -13.16
C SER A 227 10.52 14.72 -12.43
N ALA A 228 9.91 14.93 -11.26
CA ALA A 228 10.13 16.09 -10.38
C ALA A 228 11.10 15.77 -9.22
N GLY A 229 11.70 14.57 -9.20
CA GLY A 229 12.65 14.15 -8.18
C GLY A 229 12.02 13.64 -6.89
N LYS A 230 10.68 13.50 -6.82
CA LYS A 230 10.01 13.01 -5.61
C LYS A 230 10.09 11.49 -5.54
N VAL A 231 10.43 10.96 -4.36
CA VAL A 231 10.63 9.52 -4.11
C VAL A 231 9.43 8.91 -3.37
N TYR A 232 9.03 7.71 -3.80
CA TYR A 232 7.91 6.93 -3.28
C TYR A 232 8.39 5.54 -2.88
N LYS A 233 8.11 5.14 -1.63
CA LYS A 233 8.53 3.86 -1.07
C LYS A 233 7.37 2.87 -1.07
N GLY A 234 7.68 1.60 -1.33
CA GLY A 234 6.75 0.49 -1.28
C GLY A 234 7.37 -0.73 -0.62
N SER A 235 6.78 -1.18 0.48
CA SER A 235 7.17 -2.41 1.15
C SER A 235 6.38 -3.60 0.61
N TYR A 236 7.02 -4.77 0.57
CA TYR A 236 6.32 -6.02 0.33
C TYR A 236 5.36 -6.35 1.48
N THR A 237 4.25 -7.00 1.18
CA THR A 237 3.28 -7.43 2.18
C THR A 237 2.82 -8.82 1.83
N GLU A 238 3.14 -9.79 2.68
CA GLU A 238 2.65 -11.14 2.53
C GLU A 238 1.26 -11.32 3.13
N SER A 239 0.56 -12.33 2.63
CA SER A 239 -0.58 -12.91 3.30
C SER A 239 -0.35 -14.38 3.60
N ALA A 240 -0.91 -14.88 4.71
CA ALA A 240 -0.94 -16.29 5.08
C ALA A 240 -1.44 -17.17 3.92
N ALA A 241 -2.39 -16.64 3.13
CA ALA A 241 -2.96 -17.34 1.97
C ALA A 241 -2.15 -17.18 0.66
N TYR A 242 -0.96 -16.57 0.72
CA TYR A 242 -0.01 -16.31 -0.37
C TYR A 242 -0.53 -15.42 -1.49
N ASN A 243 -1.56 -15.83 -2.24
CA ASN A 243 -2.10 -15.08 -3.38
C ASN A 243 -2.57 -13.65 -3.03
N PRO A 244 -3.10 -13.37 -1.82
CA PRO A 244 -3.44 -12.00 -1.43
C PRO A 244 -2.26 -11.07 -1.16
N SER A 245 -1.03 -11.59 -1.16
CA SER A 245 0.18 -10.79 -0.96
C SER A 245 0.25 -9.64 -1.98
N LEU A 246 0.73 -8.48 -1.52
CA LEU A 246 0.88 -7.28 -2.33
C LEU A 246 2.36 -7.02 -2.59
N GLY A 247 2.73 -7.00 -3.87
CA GLY A 247 4.12 -6.77 -4.28
C GLY A 247 4.64 -5.37 -3.92
N PRO A 248 5.96 -5.21 -3.71
CA PRO A 248 6.54 -3.93 -3.30
C PRO A 248 6.39 -2.83 -4.36
N VAL A 249 6.36 -3.19 -5.66
CA VAL A 249 6.10 -2.23 -6.75
C VAL A 249 4.67 -1.69 -6.64
N GLN A 250 3.67 -2.54 -6.42
CA GLN A 250 2.29 -2.10 -6.21
C GLN A 250 2.18 -1.15 -5.00
N SER A 251 2.84 -1.48 -3.89
CA SER A 251 2.91 -0.59 -2.72
C SER A 251 3.54 0.78 -3.05
N ALA A 252 4.61 0.81 -3.85
CA ALA A 252 5.24 2.06 -4.27
C ALA A 252 4.35 2.85 -5.24
N LEU A 253 3.57 2.17 -6.08
CA LEU A 253 2.57 2.81 -6.95
C LEU A 253 1.41 3.39 -6.15
N ILE A 254 0.99 2.74 -5.06
CA ILE A 254 0.00 3.30 -4.13
C ILE A 254 0.54 4.60 -3.52
N ALA A 255 1.80 4.61 -3.04
CA ALA A 255 2.45 5.82 -2.55
C ALA A 255 2.56 6.92 -3.62
N TYR A 256 2.88 6.54 -4.86
CA TYR A 256 2.96 7.45 -6.00
C TYR A 256 1.60 8.10 -6.32
N VAL A 257 0.54 7.29 -6.30
CA VAL A 257 -0.83 7.75 -6.55
C VAL A 257 -1.32 8.63 -5.41
N SER A 258 -1.16 8.20 -4.15
CA SER A 258 -1.65 8.95 -3.00
C SER A 258 -0.83 10.20 -2.68
N GLY A 259 0.45 10.22 -3.06
CA GLY A 259 1.35 11.36 -2.92
C GLY A 259 1.13 12.51 -3.90
N GLY A 260 0.09 12.46 -4.75
CA GLY A 260 -0.34 13.55 -5.62
C GLY A 260 0.36 13.61 -6.99
N SER A 261 1.41 12.83 -7.23
CA SER A 261 2.07 12.79 -8.55
C SER A 261 1.37 11.85 -9.55
N GLY A 262 0.56 10.91 -9.06
CA GLY A 262 -0.16 9.99 -9.93
C GLY A 262 -1.16 10.65 -10.89
N GLY A 263 -1.58 11.89 -10.66
CA GLY A 263 -2.53 12.59 -11.54
C GLY A 263 -1.98 12.83 -12.96
N GLY A 264 -0.68 12.65 -13.17
CA GLY A 264 -0.02 12.83 -14.46
C GLY A 264 0.40 11.56 -15.19
N GLY A 265 -0.13 10.38 -14.82
CA GLY A 265 0.20 9.11 -15.48
C GLY A 265 1.49 8.44 -15.01
N TYR A 266 1.60 7.11 -15.18
CA TYR A 266 2.74 6.33 -14.69
C TYR A 266 4.05 6.59 -15.46
N GLU A 267 3.97 7.16 -16.67
CA GLU A 267 5.11 7.52 -17.51
C GLU A 267 6.02 8.60 -16.90
N LYS A 268 5.55 9.29 -15.85
CA LYS A 268 6.36 10.24 -15.09
C LYS A 268 7.34 9.57 -14.13
N ILE A 269 7.24 8.25 -13.92
CA ILE A 269 8.19 7.50 -13.11
C ILE A 269 9.44 7.26 -13.97
N VAL A 270 10.57 7.87 -13.59
CA VAL A 270 11.79 7.92 -14.40
C VAL A 270 12.91 7.04 -13.87
N ALA A 271 12.89 6.69 -12.58
CA ALA A 271 13.87 5.81 -11.98
C ALA A 271 13.24 4.96 -10.88
N GLY A 272 13.84 3.80 -10.60
CA GLY A 272 13.44 2.98 -9.48
C GLY A 272 14.52 2.02 -9.01
N VAL A 273 14.42 1.63 -7.75
CA VAL A 273 15.30 0.63 -7.13
C VAL A 273 14.47 -0.41 -6.42
N LEU A 274 14.78 -1.68 -6.63
CA LEU A 274 14.38 -2.81 -5.78
C LEU A 274 15.55 -3.22 -4.89
N VAL A 275 15.27 -3.42 -3.61
CA VAL A 275 16.13 -4.14 -2.67
C VAL A 275 15.41 -5.41 -2.25
N GLU A 276 16.03 -6.57 -2.46
CA GLU A 276 15.52 -7.87 -2.00
C GLU A 276 16.62 -8.69 -1.31
N LYS A 277 16.25 -9.57 -0.38
CA LYS A 277 17.21 -10.41 0.35
C LYS A 277 17.97 -11.34 -0.60
N LYS A 278 19.30 -11.44 -0.43
CA LYS A 278 20.15 -12.36 -1.19
C LYS A 278 19.75 -13.81 -0.89
N GLY A 279 19.64 -14.64 -1.93
CA GLY A 279 19.26 -16.05 -1.77
C GLY A 279 17.82 -16.28 -1.33
N ALA A 280 16.95 -15.27 -1.43
CA ALA A 280 15.53 -15.39 -1.16
C ALA A 280 14.87 -16.47 -2.05
N VAL A 281 14.00 -17.28 -1.44
CA VAL A 281 13.23 -18.33 -2.16
C VAL A 281 12.12 -17.74 -3.02
N ILE A 282 11.62 -16.55 -2.66
CA ILE A 282 10.74 -15.72 -3.47
C ILE A 282 11.53 -14.51 -3.96
N ARG A 283 11.45 -14.21 -5.26
CA ARG A 283 12.13 -13.07 -5.89
C ARG A 283 11.13 -12.15 -6.57
N GLN A 284 11.32 -10.85 -6.41
CA GLN A 284 10.46 -9.82 -6.99
C GLN A 284 11.05 -9.21 -8.27
N GLU A 285 12.35 -9.40 -8.53
CA GLU A 285 13.05 -8.76 -9.66
C GLU A 285 12.32 -8.89 -11.00
N SER A 286 12.00 -10.12 -11.44
CA SER A 286 11.45 -10.35 -12.78
C SER A 286 10.04 -9.78 -12.94
N THR A 287 9.21 -9.91 -11.90
CA THR A 287 7.84 -9.38 -11.90
C THR A 287 7.82 -7.87 -11.76
N ALA A 288 8.77 -7.29 -11.02
CA ALA A 288 8.95 -5.85 -10.89
C ALA A 288 9.37 -5.20 -12.22
N LYS A 289 10.35 -5.80 -12.91
CA LYS A 289 10.76 -5.37 -14.25
C LYS A 289 9.59 -5.43 -15.24
N LEU A 290 8.89 -6.57 -15.30
CA LEU A 290 7.72 -6.73 -16.16
C LEU A 290 6.65 -5.67 -15.92
N LEU A 291 6.33 -5.39 -14.64
CA LEU A 291 5.33 -4.39 -14.28
C LEU A 291 5.77 -2.99 -14.74
N LEU A 292 6.99 -2.58 -14.41
CA LEU A 292 7.52 -1.26 -14.75
C LEU A 292 7.67 -1.07 -16.25
N GLU A 293 8.10 -2.08 -16.99
CA GLU A 293 8.14 -2.05 -18.46
C GLU A 293 6.75 -1.80 -19.06
N ALA A 294 5.69 -2.35 -18.47
CA ALA A 294 4.32 -2.15 -18.96
C ALA A 294 3.78 -0.73 -18.70
N ILE A 295 4.13 -0.11 -17.56
CA ILE A 295 3.53 1.17 -17.14
C ILE A 295 4.42 2.40 -17.34
N SER A 296 5.75 2.23 -17.32
CA SER A 296 6.74 3.28 -17.55
C SER A 296 8.00 2.70 -18.22
N PRO A 297 7.95 2.42 -19.54
CA PRO A 297 9.06 1.81 -20.28
C PRO A 297 10.39 2.59 -20.24
N LYS A 298 10.35 3.88 -19.85
CA LYS A 298 11.54 4.76 -19.76
C LYS A 298 12.17 4.77 -18.36
N CYS A 299 11.59 4.07 -17.39
CA CYS A 299 12.11 3.99 -16.03
C CYS A 299 13.45 3.24 -16.01
N ASP A 300 14.54 3.88 -15.58
CA ASP A 300 15.78 3.16 -15.25
C ASP A 300 15.56 2.42 -13.92
N PHE A 301 15.51 1.09 -13.98
CA PHE A 301 15.20 0.26 -12.83
C PHE A 301 16.39 -0.65 -12.45
N ARG A 302 16.86 -0.51 -11.21
CA ARG A 302 18.02 -1.25 -10.69
C ARG A 302 17.64 -2.16 -9.53
N VAL A 303 18.33 -3.29 -9.41
CA VAL A 303 18.12 -4.26 -8.35
C VAL A 303 19.39 -4.37 -7.52
N PHE A 304 19.23 -4.31 -6.20
CA PHE A 304 20.29 -4.52 -5.24
C PHE A 304 19.89 -5.63 -4.28
N HIS A 305 20.90 -6.28 -3.72
CA HIS A 305 20.71 -7.35 -2.75
C HIS A 305 21.18 -6.92 -1.37
N CYS A 306 20.42 -7.32 -0.36
CA CYS A 306 20.74 -7.13 1.05
C CYS A 306 20.95 -8.47 1.74
N ASP A 307 21.59 -8.44 2.89
CA ASP A 307 21.73 -9.58 3.80
C ASP A 307 21.18 -9.19 5.17
N SER A 308 20.88 -10.19 6.00
CA SER A 308 20.56 -9.93 7.40
C SER A 308 21.83 -9.48 8.12
N SER A 309 21.75 -8.45 8.96
CA SER A 309 22.85 -8.09 9.85
C SER A 309 23.21 -9.32 10.69
N MET A 310 24.47 -9.76 10.65
CA MET A 310 24.94 -10.77 11.59
C MET A 310 24.75 -10.22 13.00
N ASN A 311 23.96 -10.93 13.82
CA ASN A 311 23.86 -10.68 15.26
C ASN A 311 25.20 -10.91 15.95
#